data_AF-A0A4Q2YP46-F1
#
_entry.id   AF-A0A4Q2YP46-F1
#
_cell.length_a   1.000
_cell.length_b   1.000
_cell.length_c   1.000
_cell.angle_alpha   90.00
_cell.angle_beta   90.00
_cell.angle_gamma   90.00
#
_symmetry.space_group_name_H-M   'P 1'
#
loop_
_entity.id
_entity.type
_entity.pdbx_description
1 polymer ?
#
loop_
_entity_poly.entity_id
_entity_poly.type
_entity_poly.pdbx_seq_one_letter_code
_entity_poly.pdbx_strand_id
1 'polypeptide(L)'
;MTDTTIAKWDLFEASLNGPSSGNPFVEVDLEAHFSQKSRTVRVPGFYDGDGVYKIRFMPDNEGEWSYVTRSSAPELDGTSGTFTVGPARPDVHGPVQVANRFHFAHADGTPYLSFGTTCYAWTHQPLDLQAKTLETLKQARFNKMRMGVFPKDYPFNINEPLHDVYERDAEGELDFDRPNPESFRHFENQVKALGDLGIEADIIIFHPYDRWGYCDMSAEQDYRYVAYLTARLAAYRNIWWSLANEYDFLLDTKPMGQWDRYFQIIEENDPYRHLKSIHNGDVNANYDHRRPWVSHVCIQNWDVKRTQEWREAYGKPVVNDEPEYEGNIMLSWG
;
A
#
# COMPACT_ATOMS: atom_id res chain seq x y z
N MET A 1 33.70 4.30 -7.87
CA MET A 1 32.40 4.10 -7.22
C MET A 1 31.46 5.10 -7.85
N THR A 2 30.44 4.64 -8.56
CA THR A 2 29.42 5.55 -9.11
C THR A 2 28.64 6.10 -7.92
N ASP A 3 28.79 7.39 -7.63
CA ASP A 3 28.03 8.06 -6.57
C ASP A 3 26.55 8.08 -6.94
N THR A 4 25.81 7.08 -6.46
CA THR A 4 24.35 7.03 -6.62
C THR A 4 23.77 8.20 -5.82
N THR A 5 23.27 9.20 -6.54
CA THR A 5 22.55 10.33 -5.96
C THR A 5 21.07 10.15 -6.19
N ILE A 6 20.28 10.12 -5.12
CA ILE A 6 18.82 10.06 -5.15
C ILE A 6 18.22 11.35 -4.58
N ALA A 7 17.03 11.76 -5.01
CA ALA A 7 16.37 12.92 -4.39
C ALA A 7 15.73 12.52 -3.06
N LYS A 8 15.61 13.49 -2.14
CA LYS A 8 14.79 13.34 -0.94
C LYS A 8 13.35 12.95 -1.33
N TRP A 9 12.78 11.97 -0.60
CA TRP A 9 11.48 11.33 -0.84
C TRP A 9 11.34 10.50 -2.14
N ASP A 10 12.43 10.24 -2.85
CA ASP A 10 12.46 9.23 -3.92
C ASP A 10 12.88 7.86 -3.41
N LEU A 11 12.66 6.84 -4.23
CA LEU A 11 12.98 5.46 -3.91
C LEU A 11 14.48 5.19 -4.08
N PHE A 12 15.15 4.79 -3.00
CA PHE A 12 16.39 4.00 -3.06
C PHE A 12 16.03 2.51 -3.14
N GLU A 13 16.69 1.75 -4.03
CA GLU A 13 16.56 0.30 -4.10
C GLU A 13 17.95 -0.34 -4.18
N ALA A 14 18.23 -1.27 -3.27
CA ALA A 14 19.35 -2.20 -3.38
C ALA A 14 18.83 -3.58 -3.79
N SER A 15 19.48 -4.17 -4.79
CA SER A 15 19.22 -5.55 -5.23
C SER A 15 20.39 -6.44 -4.82
N LEU A 16 20.07 -7.57 -4.19
CA LEU A 16 21.01 -8.54 -3.65
C LEU A 16 20.71 -9.92 -4.26
N ASN A 17 21.74 -10.69 -4.54
CA ASN A 17 21.57 -12.09 -4.93
C ASN A 17 21.62 -12.94 -3.67
N GLY A 18 20.64 -13.83 -3.53
CA GLY A 18 20.49 -14.73 -2.39
C GLY A 18 19.95 -16.10 -2.81
N PRO A 19 19.51 -16.93 -1.86
CA PRO A 19 19.08 -18.29 -2.14
C PRO A 19 17.75 -18.28 -2.90
N SER A 20 17.60 -19.20 -3.85
CA SER A 20 16.35 -19.40 -4.61
C SER A 20 15.70 -20.76 -4.38
N SER A 21 16.38 -21.67 -3.66
CA SER A 21 15.85 -22.99 -3.31
C SER A 21 14.82 -22.90 -2.17
N GLY A 22 13.89 -23.85 -2.12
CA GLY A 22 12.89 -23.92 -1.05
C GLY A 22 11.74 -22.93 -1.27
N ASN A 23 11.34 -22.24 -0.21
CA ASN A 23 10.42 -21.10 -0.29
C ASN A 23 11.07 -19.83 0.31
N PRO A 24 11.84 -19.08 -0.50
CA PRO A 24 12.43 -17.81 -0.09
C PRO A 24 11.48 -16.78 0.53
N PHE A 25 10.19 -16.80 0.17
CA PHE A 25 9.19 -15.87 0.70
C PHE A 25 8.83 -16.13 2.17
N VAL A 26 9.06 -17.36 2.64
CA VAL A 26 8.72 -17.80 4.01
C VAL A 26 9.97 -18.09 4.83
N GLU A 27 11.03 -18.61 4.20
CA GLU A 27 12.20 -19.17 4.88
C GLU A 27 13.31 -18.14 5.12
N VAL A 28 13.30 -17.00 4.42
CA VAL A 28 14.36 -16.00 4.48
C VAL A 28 13.86 -14.69 5.04
N ASP A 29 14.38 -14.33 6.22
CA ASP A 29 14.22 -13.02 6.81
C ASP A 29 15.29 -12.09 6.25
N LEU A 30 14.91 -10.90 5.81
CA LEU A 30 15.83 -9.86 5.37
C LEU A 30 15.34 -8.51 5.89
N GLU A 31 16.24 -7.75 6.49
CA GLU A 31 16.03 -6.34 6.79
C GLU A 31 17.32 -5.55 6.56
N ALA A 32 17.21 -4.24 6.51
CA ALA A 32 18.34 -3.33 6.46
C ALA A 32 18.20 -2.21 7.47
N HIS A 33 19.35 -1.80 8.02
CA HIS A 33 19.47 -0.69 8.95
C HIS A 33 20.14 0.46 8.21
N PHE A 34 19.35 1.44 7.79
CA PHE A 34 19.82 2.66 7.13
C PHE A 34 20.25 3.67 8.19
N SER A 35 21.46 4.20 8.07
CA SER A 35 22.04 5.11 9.04
C SER A 35 22.44 6.44 8.41
N GLN A 36 22.12 7.51 9.12
CA GLN A 36 22.67 8.84 8.87
C GLN A 36 23.00 9.49 10.23
N LYS A 37 24.28 9.82 10.43
CA LYS A 37 24.79 10.31 11.72
C LYS A 37 24.42 9.35 12.85
N SER A 38 23.65 9.79 13.85
CA SER A 38 23.20 8.98 14.99
C SER A 38 21.82 8.35 14.80
N ARG A 39 21.15 8.57 13.66
CA ARG A 39 19.83 8.02 13.37
C ARG A 39 19.97 6.72 12.59
N THR A 40 19.24 5.69 13.02
CA THR A 40 19.08 4.43 12.29
C THR A 40 17.61 4.18 12.01
N VAL A 41 17.29 3.74 10.79
CA VAL A 41 15.95 3.37 10.34
C VAL A 41 16.00 1.92 9.87
N ARG A 42 15.24 1.06 10.55
CA ARG A 42 15.05 -0.34 10.15
C ARG A 42 14.03 -0.40 9.02
N VAL A 43 14.34 -1.08 7.94
CA VAL A 43 13.40 -1.35 6.85
C VAL A 43 13.41 -2.84 6.49
N PRO A 44 12.23 -3.45 6.25
CA PRO A 44 12.18 -4.83 5.77
C PRO A 44 12.71 -4.94 4.33
N GLY A 45 13.33 -6.07 4.02
CA GLY A 45 13.60 -6.52 2.66
C GLY A 45 12.57 -7.56 2.23
N PHE A 46 12.63 -7.96 0.95
CA PHE A 46 11.71 -8.95 0.38
C PHE A 46 12.37 -9.72 -0.76
N TYR A 47 11.88 -10.93 -1.02
CA TYR A 47 12.24 -11.71 -2.21
C TYR A 47 11.43 -11.26 -3.42
N ASP A 48 12.08 -11.07 -4.58
CA ASP A 48 11.48 -10.58 -5.82
C ASP A 48 11.56 -11.61 -6.98
N GLY A 49 11.80 -12.88 -6.65
CA GLY A 49 11.94 -13.97 -7.62
C GLY A 49 13.38 -14.14 -8.12
N ASP A 50 13.64 -15.28 -8.78
CA ASP A 50 14.91 -15.59 -9.46
C ASP A 50 16.20 -15.37 -8.64
N GLY A 51 16.16 -15.65 -7.33
CA GLY A 51 17.30 -15.45 -6.44
C GLY A 51 17.57 -13.98 -6.08
N VAL A 52 16.69 -13.05 -6.46
CA VAL A 52 16.84 -11.62 -6.22
C VAL A 52 16.07 -11.21 -4.97
N TYR A 53 16.76 -10.53 -4.07
CA TYR A 53 16.20 -9.89 -2.88
C TYR A 53 16.37 -8.39 -2.98
N LYS A 54 15.39 -7.65 -2.47
CA LYS A 54 15.36 -6.20 -2.55
C LYS A 54 15.16 -5.57 -1.19
N ILE A 55 15.76 -4.41 -1.03
CA ILE A 55 15.57 -3.50 0.08
C ILE A 55 15.26 -2.13 -0.50
N ARG A 56 14.18 -1.52 -0.01
CA ARG A 56 13.68 -0.23 -0.49
C ARG A 56 13.65 0.80 0.64
N PHE A 57 14.21 1.98 0.37
CA PHE A 57 14.29 3.06 1.35
C PHE A 57 13.84 4.41 0.77
N MET A 58 13.00 5.13 1.49
CA MET A 58 12.63 6.51 1.18
C MET A 58 13.36 7.47 2.13
N PRO A 59 14.45 8.13 1.72
CA PRO A 59 15.17 9.05 2.57
C PRO A 59 14.37 10.34 2.78
N ASP A 60 14.42 10.87 4.00
CA ASP A 60 13.74 12.12 4.40
C ASP A 60 14.73 13.27 4.70
N ASN A 61 16.03 12.99 4.66
CA ASN A 61 17.10 13.97 4.89
C ASN A 61 18.17 13.89 3.81
N GLU A 62 18.63 15.06 3.38
CA GLU A 62 19.76 15.23 2.45
C GLU A 62 21.09 14.81 3.08
N GLY A 63 22.07 14.48 2.24
CA GLY A 63 23.42 14.09 2.63
C GLY A 63 23.71 12.59 2.45
N GLU A 64 24.84 12.16 3.00
CA GLU A 64 25.29 10.77 2.89
C GLU A 64 24.49 9.85 3.83
N TRP A 65 24.11 8.69 3.31
CA TRP A 65 23.48 7.59 4.03
C TRP A 65 24.27 6.31 3.79
N SER A 66 24.26 5.43 4.78
CA SER A 66 24.76 4.07 4.66
C SER A 66 23.71 3.06 5.06
N TYR A 67 23.87 1.81 4.66
CA TYR A 67 23.06 0.71 5.18
C TYR A 67 23.90 -0.52 5.45
N VAL A 68 23.41 -1.35 6.38
CA VAL A 68 23.89 -2.72 6.62
C VAL A 68 22.67 -3.63 6.72
N THR A 69 22.72 -4.78 6.05
CA THR A 69 21.66 -5.78 6.07
C THR A 69 21.80 -6.74 7.24
N ARG A 70 20.67 -7.29 7.67
CA ARG A 70 20.58 -8.42 8.58
C ARG A 70 19.68 -9.49 7.96
N SER A 71 20.14 -10.73 7.93
CA SER A 71 19.36 -11.82 7.31
C SER A 71 19.57 -13.17 7.98
N SER A 72 18.57 -14.05 7.87
CA SER A 72 18.74 -15.47 8.18
C SER A 72 19.62 -16.21 7.16
N ALA A 73 19.75 -15.68 5.93
CA ALA A 73 20.61 -16.22 4.89
C ALA A 73 22.03 -15.60 4.98
N PRO A 74 23.10 -16.40 5.15
CA PRO A 74 24.46 -15.88 5.35
C PRO A 74 25.00 -15.01 4.21
N GLU A 75 24.57 -15.26 2.97
CA GLU A 75 24.99 -14.49 1.79
C GLU A 75 24.32 -13.12 1.68
N LEU A 76 23.22 -12.90 2.41
CA LEU A 76 22.53 -11.63 2.49
C LEU A 76 22.88 -10.85 3.77
N ASP A 77 23.37 -11.51 4.82
CA ASP A 77 23.70 -10.89 6.12
C ASP A 77 24.97 -10.05 6.07
N GLY A 78 24.96 -8.86 6.69
CA GLY A 78 26.12 -7.98 6.75
C GLY A 78 26.52 -7.31 5.44
N THR A 79 25.71 -7.42 4.39
CA THR A 79 25.90 -6.66 3.15
C THR A 79 25.71 -5.17 3.42
N SER A 80 26.56 -4.32 2.85
CA SER A 80 26.54 -2.88 3.13
C SER A 80 26.72 -2.05 1.87
N GLY A 81 26.30 -0.79 1.95
CA GLY A 81 26.46 0.18 0.88
C GLY A 81 26.27 1.61 1.37
N THR A 82 26.58 2.57 0.51
CA THR A 82 26.37 4.00 0.74
C THR A 82 25.72 4.65 -0.47
N PHE A 83 25.01 5.76 -0.24
CA PHE A 83 24.42 6.59 -1.28
C PHE A 83 24.27 8.03 -0.77
N THR A 84 24.13 8.97 -1.70
CA THR A 84 23.93 10.39 -1.38
C THR A 84 22.51 10.81 -1.69
N VAL A 85 21.91 11.59 -0.78
CA VAL A 85 20.58 12.18 -0.96
C VAL A 85 20.72 13.66 -1.28
N GLY A 86 20.25 14.05 -2.45
CA GLY A 86 20.11 15.44 -2.87
C GLY A 86 18.75 16.05 -2.48
N PRO A 87 18.50 17.31 -2.85
CA PRO A 87 17.22 17.96 -2.59
C PRO A 87 16.06 17.21 -3.23
N ALA A 88 14.85 17.42 -2.71
CA ALA A 88 13.63 16.91 -3.33
C ALA A 88 13.50 17.44 -4.77
N ARG A 89 12.90 16.63 -5.66
CA ARG A 89 12.59 17.08 -7.02
C ARG A 89 11.57 18.22 -6.99
N PRO A 90 11.51 19.08 -8.03
CA PRO A 90 10.42 20.03 -8.20
C PRO A 90 9.05 19.32 -8.07
N ASP A 91 8.12 19.98 -7.39
CA ASP A 91 6.74 19.51 -7.17
C ASP A 91 6.62 18.17 -6.42
N VAL A 92 7.70 17.71 -5.77
CA VAL A 92 7.69 16.56 -4.84
C VAL A 92 7.75 17.08 -3.40
N HIS A 93 6.62 16.97 -2.72
CA HIS A 93 6.41 17.51 -1.37
C HIS A 93 6.61 16.48 -0.24
N GLY A 94 6.86 15.22 -0.60
CA GLY A 94 6.95 14.08 0.32
C GLY A 94 5.58 13.49 0.69
N PRO A 95 5.56 12.46 1.55
CA PRO A 95 4.33 11.75 1.89
C PRO A 95 3.32 12.63 2.60
N VAL A 96 2.02 12.38 2.37
CA VAL A 96 0.93 13.07 3.07
C VAL A 96 0.79 12.54 4.50
N GLN A 97 0.58 13.45 5.45
CA GLN A 97 0.44 13.16 6.88
C GLN A 97 -0.71 13.97 7.49
N VAL A 98 -1.18 13.55 8.67
CA VAL A 98 -2.14 14.33 9.46
C VAL A 98 -1.48 15.62 9.94
N ALA A 99 -2.14 16.75 9.68
CA ALA A 99 -1.71 18.08 10.09
C ALA A 99 -2.81 18.77 10.90
N ASN A 100 -2.42 19.56 11.91
CA ASN A 100 -3.35 20.41 12.67
C ASN A 100 -4.61 19.66 13.18
N ARG A 101 -4.44 18.40 13.60
CA ARG A 101 -5.47 17.46 14.10
C ARG A 101 -6.52 16.98 13.08
N PHE A 102 -7.06 17.84 12.23
CA PHE A 102 -8.19 17.53 11.34
C PHE A 102 -7.90 17.73 9.85
N HIS A 103 -6.66 18.03 9.49
CA HIS A 103 -6.25 18.32 8.12
C HIS A 103 -5.14 17.38 7.68
N PHE A 104 -4.74 17.52 6.42
CA PHE A 104 -3.59 16.83 5.87
C PHE A 104 -2.61 17.84 5.28
N ALA A 105 -1.33 17.49 5.31
CA ALA A 105 -0.26 18.21 4.62
C ALA A 105 0.79 17.21 4.16
N HIS A 106 1.51 17.56 3.11
CA HIS A 106 2.73 16.85 2.73
C HIS A 106 3.85 17.07 3.75
N ALA A 107 4.88 16.24 3.69
CA ALA A 107 6.02 16.29 4.61
C ALA A 107 6.79 17.63 4.61
N ASP A 108 6.71 18.42 3.54
CA ASP A 108 7.28 19.78 3.48
C ASP A 108 6.37 20.88 4.07
N GLY A 109 5.16 20.51 4.51
CA GLY A 109 4.14 21.42 5.05
C GLY A 109 3.12 21.93 4.04
N THR A 110 3.24 21.59 2.76
CA THR A 110 2.27 21.95 1.71
C THR A 110 0.89 21.36 2.04
N PRO A 111 -0.17 22.18 2.14
CA PRO A 111 -1.51 21.67 2.47
C PRO A 111 -2.01 20.64 1.46
N TYR A 112 -2.68 19.59 1.96
CA TYR A 112 -3.30 18.57 1.14
C TYR A 112 -4.81 18.49 1.44
N LEU A 113 -5.61 18.62 0.39
CA LEU A 113 -7.06 18.40 0.43
C LEU A 113 -7.37 17.18 -0.42
N SER A 114 -8.00 16.16 0.17
CA SER A 114 -8.29 14.93 -0.57
C SER A 114 -9.49 15.12 -1.50
N PHE A 115 -9.23 15.11 -2.80
CA PHE A 115 -10.21 15.05 -3.87
C PHE A 115 -10.01 13.72 -4.59
N GLY A 116 -10.62 12.68 -4.02
CA GLY A 116 -10.45 11.31 -4.47
C GLY A 116 -11.39 10.89 -5.61
N THR A 117 -11.02 9.79 -6.27
CA THR A 117 -11.90 9.00 -7.14
C THR A 117 -11.72 7.51 -6.86
N THR A 118 -12.52 6.68 -7.54
CA THR A 118 -12.57 5.23 -7.35
C THR A 118 -12.30 4.50 -8.65
N CYS A 119 -11.33 3.60 -8.66
CA CYS A 119 -11.10 2.69 -9.77
C CYS A 119 -10.57 1.36 -9.25
N TYR A 120 -11.42 0.60 -8.55
CA TYR A 120 -11.01 -0.51 -7.69
C TYR A 120 -10.03 -1.51 -8.33
N ALA A 121 -10.37 -2.13 -9.46
CA ALA A 121 -9.56 -3.18 -10.07
C ALA A 121 -8.93 -2.76 -11.40
N TRP A 122 -8.58 -1.47 -11.53
CA TRP A 122 -8.05 -0.93 -12.78
C TRP A 122 -6.73 -1.59 -13.19
N THR A 123 -5.87 -1.94 -12.23
CA THR A 123 -4.57 -2.60 -12.46
C THR A 123 -4.69 -4.03 -12.99
N HIS A 124 -5.90 -4.61 -12.92
CA HIS A 124 -6.21 -5.97 -13.40
C HIS A 124 -6.89 -5.97 -14.76
N GLN A 125 -7.17 -4.79 -15.34
CA GLN A 125 -7.74 -4.68 -16.68
C GLN A 125 -6.66 -4.86 -17.77
N PRO A 126 -7.04 -5.14 -19.02
CA PRO A 126 -6.13 -5.07 -20.16
C PRO A 126 -5.28 -3.78 -20.19
N LEU A 127 -4.03 -3.89 -20.64
CA LEU A 127 -3.05 -2.78 -20.59
C LEU A 127 -3.50 -1.51 -21.33
N ASP A 128 -4.28 -1.66 -22.40
CA ASP A 128 -4.86 -0.53 -23.15
C ASP A 128 -5.90 0.24 -22.32
N LEU A 129 -6.70 -0.47 -21.52
CA LEU A 129 -7.62 0.15 -20.57
C LEU A 129 -6.87 0.82 -19.41
N GLN A 130 -5.79 0.21 -18.90
CA GLN A 130 -4.94 0.84 -17.88
C GLN A 130 -4.32 2.15 -18.40
N ALA A 131 -3.81 2.15 -19.63
CA ALA A 131 -3.29 3.35 -20.27
C ALA A 131 -4.38 4.42 -20.43
N LYS A 132 -5.59 4.03 -20.84
CA LYS A 132 -6.74 4.94 -20.92
C LYS A 132 -7.14 5.53 -19.57
N THR A 133 -7.06 4.75 -18.49
CA THR A 133 -7.28 5.24 -17.12
C THR A 133 -6.27 6.32 -16.77
N LEU A 134 -4.97 6.09 -17.02
CA LEU A 134 -3.94 7.11 -16.78
C LEU A 134 -4.13 8.38 -17.62
N GLU A 135 -4.50 8.26 -18.90
CA GLU A 135 -4.82 9.42 -19.74
C GLU A 135 -6.04 10.20 -19.22
N THR A 136 -7.04 9.50 -18.68
CA THR A 136 -8.21 10.13 -18.06
C THR A 136 -7.81 10.87 -16.79
N LEU A 137 -6.99 10.25 -15.94
CA LEU A 137 -6.53 10.84 -14.68
C LEU A 137 -5.66 12.10 -14.91
N LYS A 138 -4.84 12.14 -15.98
CA LYS A 138 -4.09 13.34 -16.38
C LYS A 138 -4.97 14.57 -16.63
N GLN A 139 -6.17 14.34 -17.16
CA GLN A 139 -7.11 15.40 -17.50
C GLN A 139 -8.07 15.70 -16.34
N ALA A 140 -8.31 14.70 -15.49
CA ALA A 140 -9.06 14.85 -14.26
C ALA A 140 -8.31 15.74 -13.25
N ARG A 141 -9.02 16.13 -12.18
CA ARG A 141 -8.48 16.94 -11.09
C ARG A 141 -8.44 16.16 -9.76
N PHE A 142 -8.50 14.84 -9.84
CA PHE A 142 -8.37 13.97 -8.67
C PHE A 142 -6.90 13.90 -8.24
N ASN A 143 -6.66 13.90 -6.94
CA ASN A 143 -5.33 13.77 -6.34
C ASN A 143 -5.22 12.55 -5.41
N LYS A 144 -6.27 11.71 -5.35
CA LYS A 144 -6.25 10.40 -4.70
C LYS A 144 -7.08 9.41 -5.53
N MET A 145 -6.68 8.14 -5.55
CA MET A 145 -7.51 7.08 -6.14
C MET A 145 -7.52 5.82 -5.28
N ARG A 146 -8.71 5.31 -4.97
CA ARG A 146 -8.89 4.01 -4.31
C ARG A 146 -8.68 2.86 -5.30
N MET A 147 -7.78 1.94 -4.96
CA MET A 147 -7.40 0.81 -5.82
C MET A 147 -7.04 -0.43 -4.99
N GLY A 148 -7.52 -1.60 -5.43
CA GLY A 148 -7.28 -2.90 -4.82
C GLY A 148 -6.00 -3.56 -5.31
N VAL A 149 -5.27 -4.19 -4.39
CA VAL A 149 -4.15 -5.06 -4.73
C VAL A 149 -4.65 -6.32 -5.40
N PHE A 150 -5.65 -6.98 -4.79
CA PHE A 150 -6.30 -8.16 -5.35
C PHE A 150 -7.28 -7.79 -6.49
N PRO A 151 -7.51 -8.71 -7.44
CA PRO A 151 -8.54 -8.54 -8.45
C PRO A 151 -9.94 -8.59 -7.83
N LYS A 152 -10.92 -7.99 -8.52
CA LYS A 152 -12.29 -7.84 -8.04
C LYS A 152 -13.25 -8.66 -8.90
N ASP A 153 -13.95 -9.61 -8.30
CA ASP A 153 -15.12 -10.25 -8.89
C ASP A 153 -16.40 -9.57 -8.38
N TYR A 154 -17.19 -8.99 -9.28
CA TYR A 154 -18.38 -8.22 -8.92
C TYR A 154 -19.31 -8.05 -10.13
N PRO A 155 -20.60 -7.68 -9.97
CA PRO A 155 -21.40 -7.26 -11.10
C PRO A 155 -20.68 -6.22 -11.98
N PHE A 156 -20.65 -6.48 -13.29
CA PHE A 156 -19.93 -5.69 -14.31
C PHE A 156 -18.39 -5.75 -14.26
N ASN A 157 -17.81 -6.56 -13.39
CA ASN A 157 -16.39 -6.86 -13.37
C ASN A 157 -16.16 -8.37 -13.19
N ILE A 158 -16.03 -9.07 -14.31
CA ILE A 158 -15.91 -10.54 -14.38
C ILE A 158 -14.62 -11.00 -15.09
N ASN A 159 -13.78 -10.05 -15.49
CA ASN A 159 -12.55 -10.30 -16.24
C ASN A 159 -11.57 -11.11 -15.38
N GLU A 160 -10.85 -12.03 -16.00
CA GLU A 160 -9.68 -12.63 -15.33
C GLU A 160 -8.61 -11.56 -15.08
N PRO A 161 -7.83 -11.68 -13.99
CA PRO A 161 -6.75 -10.75 -13.71
C PRO A 161 -5.66 -10.83 -14.76
N LEU A 162 -4.93 -9.73 -14.96
CA LEU A 162 -3.76 -9.70 -15.83
C LEU A 162 -2.67 -10.69 -15.37
N HIS A 163 -2.50 -10.82 -14.05
CA HIS A 163 -1.61 -11.78 -13.41
C HIS A 163 -2.29 -12.38 -12.17
N ASP A 164 -2.15 -13.69 -11.95
CA ASP A 164 -2.41 -14.28 -10.64
C ASP A 164 -1.50 -13.59 -9.59
N VAL A 165 -2.04 -13.26 -8.41
CA VAL A 165 -1.26 -12.57 -7.35
C VAL A 165 -0.34 -13.53 -6.61
N TYR A 166 -0.62 -14.83 -6.68
CA TYR A 166 0.19 -15.92 -6.14
C TYR A 166 0.49 -16.92 -7.24
N GLU A 167 1.62 -17.60 -7.12
CA GLU A 167 2.00 -18.69 -8.01
C GLU A 167 1.05 -19.88 -7.82
N ARG A 168 0.99 -20.76 -8.83
CA ARG A 168 0.22 -22.01 -8.75
C ARG A 168 1.11 -23.18 -8.39
N ASP A 169 0.59 -24.11 -7.60
CA ASP A 169 1.25 -25.36 -7.24
C ASP A 169 1.20 -26.39 -8.39
N ALA A 170 1.66 -27.62 -8.12
CA ALA A 170 1.70 -28.69 -9.11
C ALA A 170 0.29 -29.19 -9.52
N GLU A 171 -0.69 -28.97 -8.66
CA GLU A 171 -2.10 -29.31 -8.84
C GLU A 171 -2.86 -28.20 -9.59
N GLY A 172 -2.26 -27.01 -9.73
CA GLY A 172 -2.82 -25.85 -10.41
C GLY A 172 -3.60 -24.90 -9.50
N GLU A 173 -3.60 -25.14 -8.19
CA GLU A 173 -4.21 -24.29 -7.18
C GLU A 173 -3.26 -23.16 -6.79
N LEU A 174 -3.80 -22.04 -6.27
CA LEU A 174 -2.97 -20.92 -5.82
C LEU A 174 -2.21 -21.29 -4.54
N ASP A 175 -0.89 -21.17 -4.57
CA ASP A 175 -0.03 -21.31 -3.39
C ASP A 175 0.11 -19.96 -2.69
N PHE A 176 -0.72 -19.72 -1.67
CA PHE A 176 -0.72 -18.48 -0.89
C PHE A 176 0.56 -18.26 -0.05
N ASP A 177 1.53 -19.16 -0.10
CA ASP A 177 2.88 -18.98 0.45
C ASP A 177 3.91 -18.57 -0.62
N ARG A 178 3.51 -18.44 -1.89
CA ARG A 178 4.36 -18.00 -3.01
C ARG A 178 3.75 -16.83 -3.76
N PRO A 179 3.91 -15.59 -3.29
CA PRO A 179 3.51 -14.39 -4.02
C PRO A 179 4.14 -14.37 -5.42
N ASN A 180 3.38 -13.99 -6.45
CA ASN A 180 3.89 -13.85 -7.82
C ASN A 180 4.61 -12.49 -7.99
N PRO A 181 5.94 -12.43 -8.09
CA PRO A 181 6.66 -11.16 -8.15
C PRO A 181 6.31 -10.29 -9.36
N GLU A 182 5.88 -10.89 -10.48
CA GLU A 182 5.45 -10.15 -11.67
C GLU A 182 4.19 -9.32 -11.39
N SER A 183 3.21 -9.91 -10.69
CA SER A 183 1.98 -9.22 -10.28
C SER A 183 2.26 -8.01 -9.40
N PHE A 184 3.13 -8.16 -8.40
CA PHE A 184 3.51 -7.06 -7.51
C PHE A 184 4.36 -5.99 -8.22
N ARG A 185 5.29 -6.37 -9.12
CA ARG A 185 6.02 -5.41 -9.96
C ARG A 185 5.09 -4.62 -10.88
N HIS A 186 4.08 -5.27 -11.45
CA HIS A 186 3.06 -4.58 -12.24
C HIS A 186 2.29 -3.57 -11.37
N PHE A 187 1.80 -3.99 -10.20
CA PHE A 187 1.11 -3.09 -9.27
C PHE A 187 1.97 -1.89 -8.86
N GLU A 188 3.25 -2.11 -8.55
CA GLU A 188 4.24 -1.06 -8.26
C GLU A 188 4.39 -0.04 -9.39
N ASN A 189 4.43 -0.50 -10.65
CA ASN A 189 4.48 0.40 -11.81
C ASN A 189 3.24 1.30 -11.85
N GLN A 190 2.07 0.77 -11.51
CA GLN A 190 0.83 1.53 -11.47
C GLN A 190 0.82 2.53 -10.31
N VAL A 191 1.30 2.16 -9.12
CA VAL A 191 1.49 3.08 -7.98
C VAL A 191 2.45 4.22 -8.34
N LYS A 192 3.57 3.90 -8.98
CA LYS A 192 4.53 4.89 -9.47
C LYS A 192 3.90 5.81 -10.50
N ALA A 193 3.12 5.27 -11.45
CA ALA A 193 2.45 6.07 -12.47
C ALA A 193 1.49 7.09 -11.86
N LEU A 194 0.75 6.73 -10.80
CA LEU A 194 -0.08 7.68 -10.05
C LEU A 194 0.77 8.75 -9.36
N GLY A 195 1.89 8.35 -8.74
CA GLY A 195 2.81 9.27 -8.08
C GLY A 195 3.47 10.28 -9.03
N ASP A 196 3.75 9.86 -10.27
CA ASP A 196 4.25 10.74 -11.33
C ASP A 196 3.18 11.74 -11.83
N LEU A 197 1.89 11.44 -11.60
CA LEU A 197 0.75 12.35 -11.86
C LEU A 197 0.38 13.23 -10.67
N GLY A 198 1.06 13.09 -9.52
CA GLY A 198 0.69 13.78 -8.28
C GLY A 198 -0.59 13.24 -7.64
N ILE A 199 -0.87 11.94 -7.84
CA ILE A 199 -2.03 11.24 -7.29
C ILE A 199 -1.58 10.26 -6.20
N GLU A 200 -2.19 10.37 -5.03
CA GLU A 200 -2.05 9.43 -3.93
C GLU A 200 -2.75 8.11 -4.28
N ALA A 201 -2.02 7.00 -4.22
CA ALA A 201 -2.55 5.64 -4.34
C ALA A 201 -3.11 5.20 -2.98
N ASP A 202 -4.43 5.13 -2.88
CA ASP A 202 -5.12 4.62 -1.68
C ASP A 202 -5.35 3.11 -1.83
N ILE A 203 -4.40 2.36 -1.27
CA ILE A 203 -4.19 0.93 -1.51
C ILE A 203 -5.12 0.13 -0.60
N ILE A 204 -6.12 -0.48 -1.21
CA ILE A 204 -7.01 -1.44 -0.57
C ILE A 204 -6.30 -2.79 -0.49
N ILE A 205 -5.95 -3.19 0.74
CA ILE A 205 -5.18 -4.41 1.03
C ILE A 205 -6.08 -5.66 0.90
N PHE A 206 -7.31 -5.59 1.43
CA PHE A 206 -8.29 -6.66 1.40
C PHE A 206 -9.67 -6.16 0.93
N HIS A 207 -10.50 -7.03 0.36
CA HIS A 207 -11.90 -6.73 0.05
C HIS A 207 -12.71 -8.02 -0.13
N PRO A 208 -14.05 -7.99 -0.03
CA PRO A 208 -14.89 -9.19 -0.15
C PRO A 208 -15.19 -9.63 -1.60
N TYR A 209 -14.73 -8.87 -2.59
CA TYR A 209 -15.08 -9.09 -3.99
C TYR A 209 -14.19 -10.14 -4.67
N ASP A 210 -14.38 -11.41 -4.34
CA ASP A 210 -13.41 -12.44 -4.68
C ASP A 210 -14.05 -13.76 -5.11
N ARG A 211 -13.39 -14.43 -6.06
CA ARG A 211 -13.68 -15.81 -6.47
C ARG A 211 -12.42 -16.70 -6.54
N TRP A 212 -11.25 -16.13 -6.24
CA TRP A 212 -9.94 -16.79 -6.34
C TRP A 212 -9.42 -17.26 -4.97
N GLY A 213 -10.08 -16.88 -3.86
CA GLY A 213 -9.74 -17.32 -2.50
C GLY A 213 -8.75 -16.40 -1.77
N TYR A 214 -8.40 -15.25 -2.34
CA TYR A 214 -7.57 -14.23 -1.69
C TYR A 214 -8.20 -13.67 -0.42
N CYS A 215 -9.54 -13.58 -0.33
CA CYS A 215 -10.20 -13.13 0.89
C CYS A 215 -10.25 -14.20 1.99
N ASP A 216 -10.05 -15.47 1.63
CA ASP A 216 -10.19 -16.65 2.50
C ASP A 216 -8.85 -17.30 2.90
N MET A 217 -7.74 -16.62 2.65
CA MET A 217 -6.42 -17.02 3.15
C MET A 217 -6.41 -17.20 4.67
N SER A 218 -5.52 -18.08 5.16
CA SER A 218 -5.33 -18.25 6.60
C SER A 218 -4.75 -16.98 7.24
N ALA A 219 -4.87 -16.87 8.56
CA ALA A 219 -4.35 -15.70 9.26
C ALA A 219 -2.83 -15.54 9.11
N GLU A 220 -2.09 -16.63 9.13
CA GLU A 220 -0.64 -16.62 8.90
C GLU A 220 -0.29 -16.16 7.47
N GLN A 221 -1.05 -16.58 6.47
CA GLN A 221 -0.89 -16.16 5.08
C GLN A 221 -1.21 -14.67 4.92
N ASP A 222 -2.30 -14.20 5.50
CA ASP A 222 -2.64 -12.77 5.52
C ASP A 222 -1.53 -11.93 6.18
N TYR A 223 -0.98 -12.39 7.32
CA TYR A 223 0.07 -11.66 8.01
C TYR A 223 1.36 -11.56 7.18
N ARG A 224 1.75 -12.66 6.51
CA ARG A 224 2.87 -12.66 5.57
C ARG A 224 2.61 -11.73 4.40
N TYR A 225 1.40 -11.76 3.83
CA TYR A 225 0.98 -10.89 2.74
C TYR A 225 1.08 -9.41 3.12
N VAL A 226 0.53 -9.00 4.26
CA VAL A 226 0.59 -7.60 4.72
C VAL A 226 2.03 -7.15 4.94
N ALA A 227 2.87 -8.01 5.54
CA ALA A 227 4.29 -7.71 5.73
C ALA A 227 5.03 -7.58 4.38
N TYR A 228 4.77 -8.50 3.45
CA TYR A 228 5.36 -8.50 2.11
C TYR A 228 4.96 -7.26 1.31
N LEU A 229 3.67 -6.95 1.25
CA LEU A 229 3.14 -5.76 0.59
C LEU A 229 3.74 -4.47 1.18
N THR A 230 3.85 -4.40 2.51
CA THR A 230 4.46 -3.25 3.21
C THR A 230 5.94 -3.11 2.83
N ALA A 231 6.71 -4.21 2.83
CA ALA A 231 8.12 -4.19 2.45
C ALA A 231 8.35 -3.72 1.02
N ARG A 232 7.42 -4.06 0.12
CA ARG A 232 7.47 -3.66 -1.28
C ARG A 232 7.09 -2.20 -1.51
N LEU A 233 6.05 -1.72 -0.83
CA LEU A 233 5.41 -0.45 -1.18
C LEU A 233 5.67 0.71 -0.21
N ALA A 234 6.07 0.45 1.05
CA ALA A 234 6.23 1.52 2.03
C ALA A 234 7.20 2.62 1.59
N ALA A 235 8.18 2.34 0.73
CA ALA A 235 9.11 3.37 0.26
C ALA A 235 8.54 4.28 -0.86
N TYR A 236 7.32 4.06 -1.33
CA TYR A 236 6.64 4.95 -2.28
C TYR A 236 5.93 6.07 -1.52
N ARG A 237 6.35 7.32 -1.72
CA ARG A 237 5.82 8.48 -0.97
C ARG A 237 4.32 8.72 -1.10
N ASN A 238 3.69 8.27 -2.19
CA ASN A 238 2.32 8.63 -2.55
C ASN A 238 1.31 7.54 -2.15
N ILE A 239 1.59 6.73 -1.13
CA ILE A 239 0.68 5.64 -0.75
C ILE A 239 -0.09 5.94 0.53
N TRP A 240 -1.32 5.46 0.58
CA TRP A 240 -2.15 5.37 1.78
C TRP A 240 -2.56 3.90 1.94
N TRP A 241 -2.59 3.41 3.17
CA TRP A 241 -3.03 2.06 3.49
C TRP A 241 -4.52 2.05 3.85
N SER A 242 -5.35 1.49 2.98
CA SER A 242 -6.72 1.12 3.32
C SER A 242 -6.77 -0.37 3.62
N LEU A 243 -6.86 -0.76 4.89
CA LEU A 243 -6.83 -2.17 5.28
C LEU A 243 -7.87 -2.99 4.53
N ALA A 244 -9.06 -2.44 4.36
CA ALA A 244 -10.08 -3.07 3.53
C ALA A 244 -10.90 -2.05 2.77
N ASN A 245 -11.60 -2.54 1.74
CA ASN A 245 -12.91 -2.03 1.36
C ASN A 245 -13.97 -2.97 1.94
N GLU A 246 -14.92 -2.44 2.70
CA GLU A 246 -16.05 -3.19 3.29
C GLU A 246 -15.60 -4.34 4.21
N TYR A 247 -14.76 -4.00 5.20
CA TYR A 247 -14.14 -4.98 6.10
C TYR A 247 -15.16 -5.84 6.86
N ASP A 248 -16.33 -5.27 7.17
CA ASP A 248 -17.39 -5.90 7.94
C ASP A 248 -18.04 -7.08 7.21
N PHE A 249 -17.97 -7.12 5.87
CA PHE A 249 -18.43 -8.27 5.08
C PHE A 249 -17.48 -9.47 5.15
N LEU A 250 -16.28 -9.29 5.71
CA LEU A 250 -15.30 -10.34 5.89
C LEU A 250 -15.22 -10.84 7.34
N LEU A 251 -16.09 -10.40 8.26
CA LEU A 251 -15.93 -10.70 9.70
C LEU A 251 -16.07 -12.19 10.05
N ASP A 252 -16.77 -12.97 9.23
CA ASP A 252 -16.90 -14.42 9.42
C ASP A 252 -15.61 -15.18 9.09
N THR A 253 -14.80 -14.65 8.16
CA THR A 253 -13.50 -15.22 7.77
C THR A 253 -12.34 -14.55 8.52
N LYS A 254 -12.40 -13.23 8.67
CA LYS A 254 -11.37 -12.36 9.25
C LYS A 254 -11.93 -11.60 10.46
N PRO A 255 -11.86 -12.17 11.68
CA PRO A 255 -12.46 -11.57 12.87
C PRO A 255 -11.79 -10.24 13.25
N MET A 256 -12.49 -9.41 14.03
CA MET A 256 -12.03 -8.05 14.39
C MET A 256 -10.58 -7.97 14.91
N GLY A 257 -10.15 -8.95 15.73
CA GLY A 257 -8.78 -8.97 16.26
C GLY A 257 -7.69 -9.10 15.19
N GLN A 258 -8.04 -9.70 14.04
CA GLN A 258 -7.13 -9.83 12.90
C GLN A 258 -6.93 -8.48 12.18
N TRP A 259 -7.99 -7.68 12.07
CA TRP A 259 -7.90 -6.31 11.55
C TRP A 259 -6.99 -5.42 12.41
N ASP A 260 -7.08 -5.54 13.73
CA ASP A 260 -6.16 -4.88 14.66
C ASP A 260 -4.70 -5.34 14.44
N ARG A 261 -4.50 -6.64 14.17
CA ARG A 261 -3.18 -7.19 13.88
C ARG A 261 -2.60 -6.66 12.56
N TYR A 262 -3.39 -6.49 11.51
CA TYR A 262 -2.91 -5.92 10.24
C TYR A 262 -2.36 -4.50 10.41
N PHE A 263 -3.05 -3.65 11.18
CA PHE A 263 -2.53 -2.32 11.50
C PHE A 263 -1.17 -2.38 12.21
N GLN A 264 -0.99 -3.34 13.11
CA GLN A 264 0.27 -3.52 13.84
C GLN A 264 1.39 -4.01 12.91
N ILE A 265 1.11 -4.92 11.98
CA ILE A 265 2.09 -5.37 10.98
C ILE A 265 2.55 -4.19 10.13
N ILE A 266 1.63 -3.31 9.70
CA ILE A 266 1.99 -2.10 8.96
C ILE A 266 2.82 -1.16 9.85
N GLU A 267 2.43 -0.91 11.11
CA GLU A 267 3.23 -0.09 12.04
C GLU A 267 4.64 -0.65 12.28
N GLU A 268 4.77 -1.97 12.33
CA GLU A 268 6.06 -2.65 12.49
C GLU A 268 6.95 -2.45 11.27
N ASN A 269 6.38 -2.38 10.06
CA ASN A 269 7.11 -2.50 8.78
C ASN A 269 7.11 -1.24 7.89
N ASP A 270 6.28 -0.24 8.17
CA ASP A 270 6.26 1.06 7.50
C ASP A 270 6.95 2.13 8.38
N PRO A 271 8.27 2.33 8.22
CA PRO A 271 9.03 3.28 9.03
C PRO A 271 8.69 4.75 8.71
N TYR A 272 7.93 5.01 7.63
CA TYR A 272 7.60 6.35 7.14
C TYR A 272 6.24 6.84 7.65
N ARG A 273 5.46 5.93 8.27
CA ARG A 273 4.16 6.22 8.89
C ARG A 273 3.16 6.80 7.91
N HIS A 274 2.96 6.14 6.77
CA HIS A 274 1.93 6.53 5.82
C HIS A 274 0.55 6.54 6.49
N LEU A 275 -0.34 7.33 5.91
CA LEU A 275 -1.74 7.35 6.32
C LEU A 275 -2.31 5.95 6.19
N LYS A 276 -3.00 5.50 7.23
CA LYS A 276 -3.68 4.22 7.28
C LYS A 276 -5.07 4.31 7.92
N SER A 277 -6.03 3.65 7.30
CA SER A 277 -7.41 3.56 7.76
C SER A 277 -8.08 2.28 7.27
N ILE A 278 -9.39 2.16 7.47
CA ILE A 278 -10.21 1.00 7.12
C ILE A 278 -11.62 1.47 6.78
N HIS A 279 -12.20 0.89 5.72
CA HIS A 279 -13.47 1.30 5.12
C HIS A 279 -14.57 0.25 5.37
N ASN A 280 -15.75 0.68 5.80
CA ASN A 280 -16.94 -0.15 6.08
C ASN A 280 -17.84 -0.34 4.85
N GLY A 281 -18.71 -1.36 4.89
CA GLY A 281 -19.80 -1.65 3.96
C GLY A 281 -21.14 -1.21 4.55
N ASP A 282 -21.54 -1.82 5.68
CA ASP A 282 -22.72 -1.38 6.42
C ASP A 282 -22.47 0.00 7.05
N VAL A 283 -23.38 0.95 6.78
CA VAL A 283 -23.37 2.33 7.29
C VAL A 283 -23.34 2.45 8.83
N ASN A 284 -23.64 1.36 9.55
CA ASN A 284 -23.57 1.29 11.01
C ASN A 284 -22.35 0.52 11.53
N ALA A 285 -21.58 -0.13 10.66
CA ALA A 285 -20.42 -0.93 11.02
C ALA A 285 -19.11 -0.14 10.90
N ASN A 286 -19.11 1.13 11.32
CA ASN A 286 -17.88 1.90 11.36
C ASN A 286 -16.88 1.26 12.34
N TYR A 287 -15.66 1.04 11.88
CA TYR A 287 -14.55 0.65 12.75
C TYR A 287 -14.34 1.71 13.85
N ASP A 288 -13.72 1.32 14.98
CA ASP A 288 -13.34 2.30 15.99
C ASP A 288 -12.13 3.12 15.52
N HIS A 289 -12.37 4.18 14.74
CA HIS A 289 -11.28 5.03 14.25
C HIS A 289 -10.57 5.83 15.36
N ARG A 290 -10.97 5.74 16.64
CA ARG A 290 -10.20 6.36 17.76
C ARG A 290 -8.90 5.61 18.05
N ARG A 291 -8.77 4.35 17.62
CA ARG A 291 -7.58 3.52 17.85
C ARG A 291 -6.28 4.23 17.45
N PRO A 292 -5.20 4.13 18.22
CA PRO A 292 -4.01 4.98 18.04
C PRO A 292 -3.28 4.75 16.71
N TRP A 293 -3.38 3.56 16.11
CA TRP A 293 -2.77 3.22 14.83
C TRP A 293 -3.52 3.78 13.61
N VAL A 294 -4.80 4.15 13.77
CA VAL A 294 -5.60 4.72 12.68
C VAL A 294 -5.22 6.19 12.49
N SER A 295 -4.93 6.61 11.27
CA SER A 295 -4.54 8.00 10.99
C SER A 295 -5.74 8.94 10.78
N HIS A 296 -6.76 8.47 10.05
CA HIS A 296 -7.94 9.24 9.68
C HIS A 296 -9.18 8.33 9.64
N VAL A 297 -10.35 8.94 9.69
CA VAL A 297 -11.64 8.26 9.52
C VAL A 297 -11.88 8.05 8.02
N CYS A 298 -12.09 6.81 7.61
CA CYS A 298 -12.46 6.41 6.26
C CYS A 298 -13.82 5.72 6.33
N ILE A 299 -14.84 6.29 5.67
CA ILE A 299 -16.24 5.86 5.81
C ILE A 299 -16.89 5.68 4.44
N GLN A 300 -17.79 4.70 4.35
CA GLN A 300 -18.84 4.60 3.33
C GLN A 300 -20.17 5.09 3.92
N ASN A 301 -20.71 6.18 3.39
CA ASN A 301 -22.03 6.66 3.79
C ASN A 301 -22.59 7.74 2.84
N TRP A 302 -23.83 7.56 2.37
CA TRP A 302 -24.53 8.55 1.54
C TRP A 302 -24.90 9.84 2.30
N ASP A 303 -25.10 9.78 3.62
CA ASP A 303 -25.45 10.96 4.42
C ASP A 303 -24.22 11.78 4.80
N VAL A 304 -23.71 12.53 3.83
CA VAL A 304 -22.51 13.37 3.96
C VAL A 304 -22.64 14.44 5.07
N LYS A 305 -23.85 14.78 5.52
CA LYS A 305 -24.08 15.79 6.57
C LYS A 305 -23.58 15.33 7.94
N ARG A 306 -23.43 14.02 8.14
CA ARG A 306 -22.91 13.41 9.37
C ARG A 306 -21.40 13.55 9.54
N THR A 307 -20.70 14.12 8.56
CA THR A 307 -19.24 14.33 8.60
C THR A 307 -18.78 15.06 9.86
N GLN A 308 -19.53 16.06 10.33
CA GLN A 308 -19.20 16.76 11.57
C GLN A 308 -19.32 15.85 12.80
N GLU A 309 -20.37 15.02 12.85
CA GLU A 309 -20.60 14.06 13.95
C GLU A 309 -19.44 13.06 14.04
N TRP A 310 -19.01 12.48 12.91
CA TRP A 310 -17.87 11.56 12.88
C TRP A 310 -16.57 12.24 13.32
N ARG A 311 -16.33 13.47 12.85
CA ARG A 311 -15.14 14.23 13.27
C ARG A 311 -15.11 14.45 14.79
N GLU A 312 -16.25 14.79 15.38
CA GLU A 312 -16.38 15.00 16.83
C GLU A 312 -16.25 13.69 17.61
N ALA A 313 -16.84 12.60 17.12
CA ALA A 313 -16.82 11.29 17.76
C ALA A 313 -15.43 10.63 17.74
N TYR A 314 -14.72 10.70 16.60
CA TYR A 314 -13.43 10.02 16.41
C TYR A 314 -12.23 10.93 16.68
N GLY A 315 -12.39 12.25 16.58
CA GLY A 315 -11.33 13.22 16.89
C GLY A 315 -10.18 13.28 15.88
N LYS A 316 -10.38 12.81 14.65
CA LYS A 316 -9.40 12.69 13.56
C LYS A 316 -9.92 13.32 12.26
N PRO A 317 -9.06 13.55 11.24
CA PRO A 317 -9.53 13.96 9.91
C PRO A 317 -10.52 12.94 9.36
N VAL A 318 -11.52 13.40 8.60
CA VAL A 318 -12.57 12.54 8.03
C VAL A 318 -12.52 12.61 6.51
N VAL A 319 -12.49 11.44 5.88
CA VAL A 319 -12.69 11.25 4.45
C VAL A 319 -13.88 10.29 4.29
N ASN A 320 -14.95 10.78 3.67
CA ASN A 320 -16.03 9.92 3.20
C ASN A 320 -15.63 9.45 1.80
N ASP A 321 -15.09 8.24 1.74
CA ASP A 321 -14.43 7.71 0.55
C ASP A 321 -15.41 7.04 -0.42
N GLU A 322 -16.65 6.79 0.04
CA GLU A 322 -17.72 6.23 -0.78
C GLU A 322 -19.09 6.84 -0.35
N PRO A 323 -19.41 8.06 -0.81
CA PRO A 323 -20.70 8.71 -0.59
C PRO A 323 -21.70 8.41 -1.71
N GLU A 324 -21.67 7.20 -2.27
CA GLU A 324 -22.29 6.80 -3.56
C GLU A 324 -21.55 7.36 -4.78
N TYR A 325 -21.93 6.88 -5.97
CA TYR A 325 -21.31 7.20 -7.25
C TYR A 325 -22.30 7.80 -8.24
N GLU A 326 -21.80 8.67 -9.11
CA GLU A 326 -22.54 9.10 -10.28
C GLU A 326 -22.58 7.96 -11.30
N GLY A 327 -23.78 7.56 -11.72
CA GLY A 327 -23.95 6.49 -12.70
C GLY A 327 -25.39 6.24 -13.11
N ASN A 328 -25.60 5.07 -13.69
CA ASN A 328 -26.88 4.61 -14.21
C ASN A 328 -27.09 3.11 -14.00
N ILE A 329 -26.40 2.51 -13.03
CA ILE A 329 -26.63 1.11 -12.69
C ILE A 329 -27.92 0.99 -11.87
N MET A 330 -28.35 -0.25 -11.65
CA MET A 330 -29.61 -0.53 -10.93
C MET A 330 -29.45 -0.47 -9.41
N LEU A 331 -28.21 -0.45 -8.92
CA LEU A 331 -27.90 -0.53 -7.49
C LEU A 331 -27.81 0.88 -6.93
N SER A 332 -28.38 1.13 -5.75
CA SER A 332 -28.55 2.49 -5.21
C SER A 332 -27.26 3.26 -4.97
N TRP A 333 -26.11 2.58 -4.94
CA TRP A 333 -24.80 3.18 -4.71
C TRP A 333 -24.14 3.75 -5.99
N GLY A 334 -24.73 3.58 -7.18
CA GLY A 334 -24.19 4.06 -8.47
C GLY A 334 -25.26 4.13 -9.57
#